data_AF-A0A511YGF2-F1
#
_entry.id   AF-A0A511YGF2-F1
#
_cell.length_a   1.000
_cell.length_b   1.000
_cell.length_c   1.000
_cell.angle_alpha   90.00
_cell.angle_beta   90.00
_cell.angle_gamma   90.00
#
_symmetry.space_group_name_H-M   'P 1'
#
loop_
_entity.id
_entity.type
_entity.pdbx_description
1 polymer ?
#
loop_
_entity_poly.entity_id
_entity_poly.type
_entity_poly.pdbx_seq_one_letter_code
_entity_poly.pdbx_strand_id
1 'polypeptide(L)'
;MDIKKTLNPNRILIFFIIFILIFISVNFLGNRIFQFDEYFYEKIRKTFNLFCFLPGIVVFIGISIWNFSISKSNNDKKNMRVSLVPITLIGLFCLYIFLMLLYAAFIRDIGVN
;
A
#
# COMPACT_ATOMS: atom_id res chain seq x y z
N MET A 1 -23.14 -9.92 -10.55
CA MET A 1 -21.84 -10.52 -10.16
C MET A 1 -21.84 -10.65 -8.64
N ASP A 2 -21.71 -11.86 -8.09
CA ASP A 2 -21.76 -12.08 -6.63
C ASP A 2 -20.65 -11.31 -5.93
N ILE A 3 -21.01 -10.33 -5.09
CA ILE A 3 -20.07 -9.50 -4.31
C ILE A 3 -19.12 -10.39 -3.49
N LYS A 4 -19.63 -11.52 -2.98
CA LYS A 4 -18.84 -12.54 -2.26
C LYS A 4 -17.76 -13.21 -3.11
N LYS A 5 -17.96 -13.40 -4.42
CA LYS A 5 -16.95 -13.97 -5.33
C LYS A 5 -15.90 -12.94 -5.73
N THR A 6 -16.29 -11.67 -5.87
CA THR A 6 -15.35 -10.58 -6.19
C THR A 6 -14.41 -10.28 -5.03
N LEU A 7 -14.93 -10.32 -3.79
CA LEU A 7 -14.16 -10.06 -2.57
C LEU A 7 -13.44 -11.32 -2.03
N ASN A 8 -13.10 -12.30 -2.87
CA ASN A 8 -12.33 -13.45 -2.42
C ASN A 8 -10.94 -13.00 -1.93
N PRO A 9 -10.48 -13.41 -0.73
CA PRO A 9 -9.17 -13.03 -0.18
C PRO A 9 -8.00 -13.25 -1.14
N ASN A 10 -7.99 -14.36 -1.89
CA ASN A 10 -6.93 -14.66 -2.84
C ASN A 10 -6.93 -13.67 -4.02
N ARG A 11 -8.11 -13.27 -4.50
CA ARG A 11 -8.22 -12.29 -5.60
C ARG A 11 -7.74 -10.92 -5.13
N ILE A 12 -8.12 -10.52 -3.92
CA ILE A 12 -7.67 -9.25 -3.32
C ILE A 12 -6.16 -9.26 -3.12
N LEU A 13 -5.57 -10.37 -2.69
CA LEU A 13 -4.11 -10.49 -2.61
C LEU A 13 -3.46 -10.31 -3.99
N ILE A 14 -3.99 -10.93 -5.05
CA ILE A 14 -3.47 -10.76 -6.41
C ILE A 14 -3.56 -9.29 -6.85
N PHE A 15 -4.72 -8.64 -6.66
CA PHE A 15 -4.88 -7.22 -6.98
C PHE A 15 -3.95 -6.33 -6.16
N PHE A 16 -3.72 -6.66 -4.89
CA PHE A 16 -2.78 -5.95 -4.05
C PHE A 16 -1.35 -6.09 -4.57
N ILE A 17 -0.92 -7.29 -4.97
CA ILE A 17 0.42 -7.49 -5.56
C ILE A 17 0.57 -6.66 -6.83
N ILE A 18 -0.42 -6.68 -7.73
CA ILE A 18 -0.40 -5.89 -8.97
C ILE A 18 -0.31 -4.38 -8.63
N PHE A 19 -1.08 -3.92 -7.66
CA PHE A 19 -1.06 -2.55 -7.19
C PHE A 19 0.32 -2.13 -6.66
N ILE A 20 0.98 -2.98 -5.87
CA ILE A 20 2.35 -2.74 -5.38
C ILE A 20 3.36 -2.71 -6.54
N LEU A 21 3.24 -3.60 -7.53
CA LEU A 21 4.12 -3.60 -8.71
C LEU A 21 3.98 -2.32 -9.54
N ILE A 22 2.76 -1.80 -9.69
CA ILE A 22 2.51 -0.51 -10.34
C ILE A 22 3.15 0.62 -9.52
N PHE A 23 2.96 0.62 -8.20
CA PHE A 23 3.58 1.60 -7.31
C PHE A 23 5.11 1.62 -7.46
N ILE A 24 5.75 0.44 -7.45
CA ILE A 24 7.21 0.32 -7.62
C ILE A 24 7.62 0.84 -9.01
N SER A 25 6.88 0.48 -10.05
CA SER A 25 7.16 0.91 -11.41
C SER A 25 7.12 2.43 -11.56
N VAL A 26 6.07 3.07 -11.03
CA VAL A 26 5.91 4.54 -11.11
C VAL A 26 6.92 5.28 -10.24
N ASN A 27 7.24 4.79 -9.04
CA ASN A 27 8.05 5.54 -8.08
C ASN A 27 9.56 5.31 -8.21
N PHE A 28 9.99 4.10 -8.59
CA PHE A 28 11.40 3.71 -8.59
C PHE A 28 11.96 3.44 -9.98
N LEU A 29 11.18 2.83 -10.87
CA LEU A 29 11.64 2.46 -12.21
C LEU A 29 11.36 3.55 -13.26
N GLY A 30 10.33 4.37 -13.05
CA GLY A 30 9.84 5.33 -14.04
C GLY A 30 10.91 6.31 -14.53
N ASN A 31 11.73 6.85 -13.61
CA ASN A 31 12.81 7.77 -13.99
C ASN A 31 13.92 7.09 -14.81
N ARG A 32 14.22 5.82 -14.51
CA ARG A 32 15.29 5.07 -15.18
C ARG A 32 14.90 4.58 -16.57
N ILE A 33 13.62 4.26 -16.78
CA ILE A 33 13.16 3.61 -18.01
C ILE A 33 12.71 4.64 -19.05
N PHE A 34 12.00 5.69 -18.63
CA PHE A 34 11.30 6.56 -19.56
C PHE A 34 12.03 7.87 -19.87
N GLN A 35 13.17 8.15 -19.23
CA GLN A 35 13.98 9.37 -19.45
C GLN A 35 13.14 10.66 -19.50
N PHE A 36 12.10 10.75 -18.65
CA PHE A 36 11.28 11.95 -18.59
C PHE A 36 12.10 13.12 -18.04
N ASP A 37 11.72 14.33 -18.45
CA ASP A 37 12.16 15.54 -17.76
C ASP A 37 11.87 15.44 -16.26
N GLU A 38 12.85 15.79 -15.43
CA GLU A 38 12.84 15.55 -13.99
C GLU A 38 11.64 16.22 -13.30
N TYR A 39 11.28 17.42 -13.75
CA TYR A 39 10.14 18.16 -13.23
C TYR A 39 8.81 17.47 -13.59
N PHE A 40 8.68 16.98 -14.82
CA PHE A 40 7.49 16.25 -15.25
C PHE A 40 7.33 14.92 -14.51
N TYR A 41 8.44 14.18 -14.34
CA TYR A 41 8.45 12.94 -13.58
C TYR A 41 8.04 13.15 -12.11
N GLU A 42 8.57 14.18 -11.47
CA GLU A 42 8.24 14.48 -10.08
C GLU A 42 6.75 14.78 -9.91
N LYS A 43 6.16 15.54 -10.85
CA LYS A 43 4.73 15.85 -10.87
C LYS A 43 3.87 14.59 -11.02
N ILE A 44 4.23 13.68 -11.94
CA ILE A 44 3.52 12.40 -12.12
C ILE A 44 3.59 11.57 -10.84
N ARG A 45 4.79 11.41 -10.27
CA ARG A 45 5.01 10.61 -9.06
C ARG A 45 4.18 11.14 -7.89
N LYS A 46 4.21 12.45 -7.64
CA LYS A 46 3.41 13.09 -6.58
C LYS A 46 1.91 12.90 -6.80
N THR A 47 1.45 13.10 -8.03
CA THR A 47 0.02 12.95 -8.39
C THR A 47 -0.45 11.51 -8.20
N PHE A 48 0.32 10.52 -8.70
CA PHE A 48 0.01 9.11 -8.54
C PHE A 48 -0.03 8.71 -7.05
N ASN A 49 0.94 9.17 -6.26
CA ASN A 49 0.99 8.83 -4.84
C ASN A 49 -0.22 9.41 -4.07
N LEU A 50 -0.61 10.65 -4.38
CA LEU A 50 -1.72 11.31 -3.71
C LEU A 50 -3.09 10.74 -4.12
N PHE A 51 -3.32 10.54 -5.41
CA PHE A 51 -4.66 10.22 -5.94
C PHE A 51 -4.88 8.73 -6.19
N CYS A 52 -3.83 7.93 -6.36
CA CYS A 52 -3.96 6.50 -6.61
C CYS A 52 -3.45 5.69 -5.42
N PHE A 53 -2.23 5.95 -4.95
CA PHE A 53 -1.60 5.09 -3.94
C PHE A 53 -2.25 5.22 -2.57
N LEU A 54 -2.38 6.45 -2.05
CA LEU A 54 -2.99 6.72 -0.74
C LEU A 54 -4.44 6.18 -0.65
N PRO A 55 -5.36 6.54 -1.56
CA PRO A 55 -6.72 5.98 -1.54
C PRO A 55 -6.72 4.47 -1.74
N GLY A 56 -5.84 3.94 -2.61
CA GLY A 56 -5.70 2.51 -2.85
C GLY A 56 -5.34 1.74 -1.58
N ILE A 57 -4.37 2.22 -0.80
CA ILE A 57 -4.00 1.62 0.50
C ILE A 57 -5.21 1.54 1.43
N VAL A 58 -5.97 2.64 1.55
CA VAL A 58 -7.16 2.70 2.42
C VAL A 58 -8.22 1.68 1.99
N VAL A 59 -8.44 1.54 0.68
CA VAL A 59 -9.38 0.55 0.15
C VAL A 59 -8.89 -0.88 0.42
N PHE A 60 -7.61 -1.17 0.14
CA PHE A 60 -7.06 -2.51 0.37
C PHE A 60 -7.07 -2.89 1.85
N ILE A 61 -6.70 -2.00 2.77
CA ILE A 61 -6.74 -2.31 4.20
C ILE A 61 -8.18 -2.55 4.68
N GLY A 62 -9.15 -1.73 4.25
CA GLY A 62 -10.56 -1.90 4.62
C GLY A 62 -11.12 -3.23 4.13
N ILE A 63 -10.89 -3.56 2.87
CA ILE A 63 -11.34 -4.83 2.29
C ILE A 63 -10.64 -6.03 2.97
N SER A 64 -9.34 -5.95 3.25
CA SER A 64 -8.62 -7.03 3.91
C SER A 64 -9.06 -7.25 5.36
N ILE A 65 -9.35 -6.18 6.11
CA ILE A 65 -9.92 -6.28 7.47
C ILE A 65 -11.31 -6.93 7.43
N TRP A 66 -12.15 -6.53 6.48
CA TRP A 66 -13.46 -7.15 6.29
C TRP A 66 -13.31 -8.65 6.02
N ASN A 67 -12.47 -9.02 5.04
CA ASN A 67 -12.23 -10.42 4.71
C ASN A 67 -11.64 -11.23 5.85
N PHE A 68 -10.74 -10.65 6.64
CA PHE A 68 -10.23 -11.28 7.84
C PHE A 68 -11.37 -11.54 8.84
N SER A 69 -12.24 -10.56 9.06
CA SER A 69 -13.38 -10.66 9.98
C SER A 69 -14.37 -11.74 9.56
N ILE A 70 -14.73 -11.83 8.27
CA ILE A 70 -15.57 -12.90 7.73
C ILE A 70 -14.88 -14.27 7.88
N SER A 71 -13.60 -14.37 7.50
CA SER A 71 -12.86 -15.63 7.54
C SER A 71 -12.74 -16.15 8.98
N LYS A 72 -12.56 -15.23 9.95
CA LYS A 72 -12.56 -15.53 11.38
C LYS A 72 -13.92 -16.07 11.84
N SER A 73 -15.02 -15.43 11.43
CA SER A 73 -16.38 -15.91 11.76
C SER A 73 -16.65 -17.32 11.20
N ASN A 74 -16.06 -17.66 10.06
CA ASN A 74 -16.23 -18.96 9.41
C ASN A 74 -15.16 -20.00 9.82
N ASN A 75 -14.27 -19.69 10.76
CA ASN A 75 -13.13 -20.52 11.15
C ASN A 75 -12.20 -20.94 9.99
N ASP A 76 -12.16 -20.16 8.90
CA ASP A 76 -11.31 -20.42 7.74
C ASP A 76 -9.90 -19.85 7.95
N LYS A 77 -9.04 -20.67 8.57
CA LYS A 77 -7.65 -20.31 8.87
C LYS A 77 -6.84 -19.94 7.63
N LYS A 78 -7.14 -20.51 6.45
CA LYS A 78 -6.39 -20.24 5.22
C LYS A 78 -6.68 -18.81 4.73
N ASN A 79 -7.95 -18.47 4.62
CA ASN A 79 -8.36 -17.15 4.15
C ASN A 79 -8.05 -16.04 5.17
N MET A 80 -8.03 -16.35 6.47
CA MET A 80 -7.50 -15.46 7.49
C MET A 80 -6.04 -15.09 7.23
N ARG A 81 -5.17 -16.09 6.99
CA ARG A 81 -3.73 -15.85 6.71
C ARG A 81 -3.53 -15.01 5.46
N VAL A 82 -4.27 -15.32 4.39
CA VAL A 82 -4.21 -14.56 3.13
C VAL A 82 -4.60 -13.10 3.33
N SER A 83 -5.66 -12.85 4.11
CA SER A 83 -6.14 -11.49 4.39
C SER A 83 -5.18 -10.70 5.29
N LEU A 84 -4.38 -11.38 6.12
CA LEU A 84 -3.38 -10.74 6.98
C LEU A 84 -2.19 -10.18 6.18
N VAL A 85 -1.81 -10.79 5.07
CA VAL A 85 -0.64 -10.35 4.27
C VAL A 85 -0.72 -8.85 3.90
N PRO A 86 -1.76 -8.36 3.21
CA PRO A 86 -1.88 -6.95 2.88
C PRO A 86 -2.00 -6.05 4.12
N ILE A 87 -2.69 -6.50 5.18
CA ILE A 87 -2.81 -5.74 6.44
C ILE A 87 -1.44 -5.51 7.06
N THR A 88 -0.65 -6.57 7.20
CA THR A 88 0.69 -6.50 7.79
C THR A 88 1.62 -5.64 6.96
N LEU A 89 1.62 -5.79 5.63
CA LEU A 89 2.48 -5.01 4.74
C LEU A 89 2.14 -3.52 4.78
N ILE A 90 0.86 -3.16 4.75
CA ILE A 90 0.42 -1.77 4.90
C ILE A 90 0.78 -1.25 6.29
N GLY A 91 0.56 -2.04 7.35
CA GLY A 91 0.92 -1.68 8.72
C GLY A 91 2.41 -1.39 8.88
N LEU A 92 3.28 -2.23 8.31
CA LEU A 92 4.74 -2.01 8.29
C LEU A 92 5.11 -0.73 7.51
N PHE A 93 4.43 -0.47 6.40
CA PHE A 93 4.65 0.75 5.61
C PHE A 93 4.25 2.01 6.40
N CYS A 94 3.09 2.02 7.05
CA CYS A 94 2.66 3.12 7.92
C CYS A 94 3.62 3.32 9.09
N LEU A 95 4.08 2.24 9.72
CA LEU A 95 5.07 2.30 10.79
C LEU A 95 6.39 2.91 10.30
N TYR A 96 6.86 2.53 9.11
CA TYR A 96 8.05 3.10 8.49
C TYR A 96 7.90 4.62 8.26
N ILE A 97 6.78 5.07 7.68
CA ILE A 97 6.50 6.50 7.50
C ILE A 97 6.51 7.22 8.83
N PHE A 98 5.85 6.65 9.84
CA PHE A 98 5.79 7.25 11.17
C PHE A 98 7.19 7.40 11.79
N LEU A 99 8.03 6.36 11.71
CA LEU A 99 9.42 6.42 12.18
C LEU A 99 10.25 7.45 11.41
N MET A 100 10.08 7.57 10.09
CA MET A 100 10.76 8.58 9.27
C MET A 100 10.33 10.01 9.65
N LEU A 101 9.04 10.24 9.91
CA LEU A 101 8.54 11.54 10.35
C LEU A 101 9.06 11.89 11.74
N LEU A 102 9.06 10.92 12.67
CA LEU A 102 9.66 11.10 14.00
C LEU A 102 11.16 11.42 13.88
N TYR A 103 11.90 10.67 13.07
CA TYR A 103 13.31 10.94 12.82
C TYR A 103 13.52 12.36 12.28
N ALA A 104 12.74 12.77 11.28
CA ALA A 104 12.83 14.09 10.68
C ALA A 104 12.47 15.22 11.67
N ALA A 105 11.46 15.02 12.52
CA ALA A 105 11.05 16.03 13.50
C ALA A 105 12.02 16.13 14.68
N PHE A 106 12.47 15.00 15.24
CA PHE A 106 13.25 15.02 16.48
C PHE A 106 14.75 15.14 16.22
N ILE A 107 15.32 14.53 15.18
CA ILE A 107 16.78 14.51 14.98
C ILE A 107 17.26 15.68 14.12
N ARG A 108 16.45 16.13 13.15
CA ARG A 108 16.81 17.30 12.34
C ARG A 108 16.78 18.60 13.15
N ASP A 109 15.86 18.75 14.10
CA ASP A 109 15.81 19.93 14.97
C ASP A 109 16.88 19.91 16.08
N ILE A 110 17.35 18.73 16.50
CA ILE A 110 18.45 18.61 17.48
C ILE A 110 19.83 18.78 16.81
N GLY A 111 19.98 18.41 15.53
CA GLY A 111 21.25 18.48 14.80
C GLY A 111 21.60 19.83 14.15
N VAL A 112 20.81 20.89 14.38
CA VAL A 112 21.01 22.24 13.82
C VAL A 112 21.33 23.28 14.91
N ASN A 113 21.59 22.86 16.16
CA ASN A 113 22.21 23.68 17.20
C ASN A 113 23.68 23.33 17.39
#